data_AF-A0A7C5JUQ5-F1
#
_entry.id   AF-A0A7C5JUQ5-F1
#
_cell.length_a   1.000
_cell.length_b   1.000
_cell.length_c   1.000
_cell.angle_alpha   90.00
_cell.angle_beta   90.00
_cell.angle_gamma   90.00
#
_symmetry.space_group_name_H-M   'P 1'
#
loop_
_entity.id
_entity.type
_entity.pdbx_description
1 polymer ?
#
loop_
_entity_poly.entity_id
_entity_poly.type
_entity_poly.pdbx_seq_one_letter_code
_entity_poly.pdbx_strand_id
1 'polypeptide(L)'
;MSMQALNQLVARSIIDPHIVKSFASGQIDEVLSDYHFAPEMRKRLSTLEADSFAEFAILAYRLVKAAEEPVRRIELPSPIEGLLDDQDRSDREQVA
;
A
#
# COMPACT_ATOMS: atom_id res chain seq x y z
N MET A 1 -6.97 1.11 -9.92
CA MET A 1 -8.06 1.97 -9.43
C MET A 1 -8.46 1.56 -8.02
N SER A 2 -7.49 1.28 -7.13
CA SER A 2 -7.79 0.83 -5.76
C SER A 2 -8.11 2.02 -4.86
N MET A 3 -7.52 3.18 -5.16
CA MET A 3 -7.76 4.41 -4.42
C MET A 3 -9.17 4.97 -4.60
N GLN A 4 -9.73 4.87 -5.82
CA GLN A 4 -11.11 5.28 -6.08
C GLN A 4 -12.12 4.43 -5.29
N ALA A 5 -11.93 3.10 -5.27
CA ALA A 5 -12.78 2.18 -4.51
C ALA A 5 -12.73 2.49 -3.00
N LEU A 6 -11.54 2.79 -2.47
CA LEU A 6 -11.39 3.18 -1.07
C LEU A 6 -12.10 4.50 -0.75
N ASN A 7 -11.95 5.52 -1.60
CA ASN A 7 -12.63 6.80 -1.41
C ASN A 7 -14.16 6.63 -1.42
N GLN A 8 -14.69 5.76 -2.27
CA GLN A 8 -16.11 5.44 -2.31
C GLN A 8 -16.57 4.75 -1.03
N LEU A 9 -15.82 3.76 -0.53
CA LEU A 9 -16.12 3.06 0.72
C LEU A 9 -16.18 4.04 1.90
N VAL A 10 -15.17 4.89 2.06
CA VAL A 10 -15.09 5.87 3.15
C VAL A 10 -16.16 6.95 3.03
N ALA A 11 -16.45 7.43 1.81
CA ALA A 11 -17.54 8.38 1.61
C ALA A 11 -18.90 7.75 1.95
N ARG A 12 -19.11 6.48 1.56
CA ARG A 12 -20.37 5.78 1.81
C ARG A 12 -20.55 5.47 3.30
N SER A 13 -19.49 5.17 4.05
CA SER A 13 -19.58 4.89 5.49
C SER A 13 -20.06 6.08 6.33
N ILE A 14 -19.98 7.31 5.80
CA ILE A 14 -20.51 8.51 6.46
C ILE A 14 -22.05 8.51 6.46
N ILE A 15 -22.65 7.95 5.40
CA ILE A 15 -24.10 7.98 5.16
C ILE A 15 -24.74 6.64 5.51
N ASP A 16 -24.00 5.55 5.33
CA ASP A 16 -24.48 4.18 5.47
C ASP A 16 -23.88 3.51 6.72
N PRO A 17 -24.62 3.48 7.85
CA PRO A 17 -24.13 2.91 9.10
C PRO A 17 -23.95 1.38 9.01
N HIS A 18 -24.50 0.72 7.99
CA HIS A 18 -24.31 -0.72 7.80
C HIS A 18 -22.83 -1.07 7.58
N ILE A 19 -22.07 -0.18 6.92
CA ILE A 19 -20.63 -0.39 6.67
C ILE A 19 -19.86 -0.46 7.98
N VAL A 20 -20.09 0.49 8.89
CA VAL A 20 -19.41 0.55 10.19
C VAL A 20 -19.85 -0.62 11.08
N LYS A 21 -21.12 -1.02 11.01
CA LYS A 21 -21.63 -2.18 11.76
C LYS A 21 -21.02 -3.49 11.27
N SER A 22 -20.92 -3.67 9.96
CA SER A 22 -20.31 -4.86 9.36
C SER A 22 -18.82 -4.94 9.66
N PHE A 23 -18.12 -3.80 9.71
CA PHE A 23 -16.76 -3.74 10.23
C PHE A 23 -16.69 -4.23 11.68
N ALA A 24 -17.52 -3.68 12.57
CA ALA A 24 -17.53 -4.04 13.99
C ALA A 24 -17.94 -5.50 14.25
N SER A 25 -18.69 -6.14 13.35
CA SER A 25 -19.04 -7.56 13.42
C SER A 25 -18.02 -8.50 12.76
N GLY A 26 -16.91 -7.98 12.22
CA GLY A 26 -15.90 -8.76 11.50
C GLY A 26 -16.33 -9.22 10.10
N GLN A 27 -17.41 -8.67 9.56
CA GLN A 27 -17.97 -8.98 8.23
C GLN A 27 -17.58 -7.94 7.18
N ILE A 28 -16.45 -7.25 7.36
CA ILE A 28 -16.00 -6.21 6.43
C ILE A 28 -15.76 -6.75 5.02
N ASP A 29 -15.42 -8.04 4.86
CA ASP A 29 -15.18 -8.66 3.57
C ASP A 29 -16.43 -8.67 2.67
N GLU A 30 -17.62 -8.84 3.25
CA GLU A 30 -18.90 -8.76 2.53
C GLU A 30 -19.07 -7.35 1.93
N VAL A 31 -18.80 -6.31 2.73
CA VAL A 31 -18.85 -4.92 2.26
C VAL A 31 -17.78 -4.65 1.20
N LEU A 32 -16.55 -5.13 1.40
CA LEU A 32 -15.46 -4.96 0.43
C LEU A 32 -15.73 -5.69 -0.90
N SER A 33 -16.63 -6.68 -0.90
CA SER A 33 -17.04 -7.41 -2.10
C SER A 33 -17.82 -6.52 -3.08
N ASP A 34 -18.58 -5.55 -2.56
CA ASP A 34 -19.36 -4.58 -3.34
C ASP A 34 -18.50 -3.53 -4.06
N TYR A 35 -17.23 -3.41 -3.67
CA TYR A 35 -16.29 -2.46 -4.25
C TYR A 35 -15.30 -3.17 -5.18
N HIS A 36 -14.88 -2.43 -6.21
CA HIS A 36 -13.99 -2.90 -7.28
C HIS A 36 -12.52 -2.92 -6.84
N PHE A 37 -12.20 -3.51 -5.68
CA PHE A 37 -10.83 -3.80 -5.28
C PHE A 37 -10.28 -4.99 -6.07
N ALA A 38 -8.97 -4.95 -6.39
CA ALA A 38 -8.28 -6.13 -6.88
C ALA A 38 -8.31 -7.26 -5.84
N PRO A 39 -8.35 -8.55 -6.21
CA PRO A 39 -8.46 -9.66 -5.26
C PRO A 39 -7.38 -9.65 -4.16
N GLU A 40 -6.13 -9.41 -4.55
CA GLU A 40 -5.01 -9.29 -3.60
C GLU A 40 -5.17 -8.11 -2.64
N MET A 41 -5.69 -6.99 -3.13
CA MET A 41 -5.95 -5.80 -2.31
C MET A 41 -7.07 -6.07 -1.32
N ARG A 42 -8.17 -6.71 -1.74
CA ARG A 42 -9.28 -7.09 -0.88
C ARG A 42 -8.82 -7.99 0.26
N LYS A 43 -8.03 -9.02 -0.06
CA LYS A 43 -7.46 -9.93 0.95
C LYS A 43 -6.60 -9.19 1.97
N ARG A 44 -5.76 -8.25 1.52
CA ARG A 44 -4.93 -7.44 2.44
C ARG A 44 -5.78 -6.53 3.32
N LEU A 45 -6.83 -5.93 2.76
CA LEU A 45 -7.76 -5.07 3.50
C LEU A 45 -8.57 -5.87 4.54
N SER A 46 -9.04 -7.07 4.23
CA SER A 46 -9.80 -7.89 5.17
C SER A 46 -8.97 -8.43 6.34
N THR A 47 -7.64 -8.49 6.18
CA THR A 47 -6.71 -8.86 7.26
C THR A 47 -6.21 -7.67 8.10
N LEU A 48 -6.68 -6.45 7.85
CA LEU A 48 -6.30 -5.30 8.66
C LEU A 48 -6.93 -5.37 10.05
N GLU A 49 -6.07 -5.40 11.07
CA GLU A 49 -6.48 -5.23 12.46
C GLU A 49 -6.59 -3.74 12.78
N ALA A 50 -7.77 -3.32 13.25
CA ALA A 50 -8.05 -1.97 13.68
C ALA A 50 -9.18 -1.98 14.72
N ASP A 51 -9.08 -1.13 15.73
CA ASP A 51 -10.05 -1.07 16.83
C ASP A 51 -11.29 -0.23 16.45
N SER A 52 -11.19 0.54 15.37
CA SER A 52 -12.28 1.38 14.86
C SER A 52 -12.28 1.47 13.34
N PHE A 53 -13.44 1.78 12.78
CA PHE A 53 -13.55 2.01 11.33
C PHE A 53 -12.70 3.19 10.85
N ALA A 54 -12.53 4.23 11.68
CA ALA A 54 -11.68 5.38 11.35
C ALA A 54 -10.21 4.98 11.24
N GLU A 55 -9.73 4.16 12.17
CA GLU A 55 -8.38 3.59 12.11
C GLU A 55 -8.22 2.67 10.89
N PHE A 56 -9.20 1.79 10.65
CA PHE A 56 -9.23 0.96 9.45
C PHE A 56 -9.09 1.81 8.17
N ALA A 57 -9.84 2.91 8.05
CA ALA A 57 -9.77 3.78 6.87
C ALA A 57 -8.38 4.40 6.68
N ILE A 58 -7.69 4.78 7.76
CA ILE A 58 -6.33 5.32 7.72
C ILE A 58 -5.33 4.24 7.28
N LEU A 59 -5.42 3.03 7.83
CA LEU A 59 -4.55 1.91 7.48
C LEU A 59 -4.78 1.46 6.03
N ALA A 60 -6.05 1.34 5.62
CA ALA A 60 -6.45 1.04 4.25
C ALA A 60 -5.90 2.08 3.27
N TYR A 61 -5.97 3.38 3.60
CA TYR A 61 -5.38 4.45 2.80
C TYR A 61 -3.88 4.26 2.59
N ARG A 62 -3.13 4.02 3.67
CA ARG A 62 -1.69 3.79 3.59
C ARG A 62 -1.35 2.58 2.72
N LEU A 63 -2.09 1.49 2.91
CA LEU A 63 -1.86 0.24 2.19
C LEU A 63 -2.17 0.36 0.69
N VAL A 64 -3.28 1.01 0.34
CA VAL A 64 -3.67 1.27 -1.06
C VAL A 64 -2.68 2.23 -1.71
N LYS A 65 -2.30 3.32 -1.04
CA LYS A 65 -1.35 4.30 -1.56
C LYS A 65 0.03 3.68 -1.80
N ALA A 66 0.53 2.87 -0.88
CA ALA A 66 1.81 2.16 -1.04
C ALA A 66 1.81 1.15 -2.19
N ALA A 67 0.63 0.62 -2.56
CA ALA A 67 0.50 -0.28 -3.71
C ALA A 67 0.37 0.47 -5.05
N GLU A 68 -0.10 1.71 -5.04
CA GLU A 68 -0.23 2.55 -6.24
C GLU A 68 1.03 3.37 -6.54
N GLU A 69 1.81 3.77 -5.53
CA GLU A 69 3.11 4.39 -5.76
C GLU A 69 4.06 3.33 -6.34
N PRO A 70 4.57 3.50 -7.58
CA PRO A 70 5.64 2.65 -8.06
C PRO A 70 6.79 2.83 -7.07
N VAL A 71 7.23 1.74 -6.45
CA VAL A 71 8.49 1.70 -5.71
C VAL A 71 9.54 2.12 -6.72
N ARG A 72 9.88 3.41 -6.72
CA ARG A 72 11.08 3.89 -7.40
C ARG A 72 12.18 3.11 -6.70
N ARG A 73 12.65 2.02 -7.32
CA ARG A 73 13.88 1.38 -6.90
C ARG A 73 14.92 2.46 -7.03
N ILE A 74 15.25 3.07 -5.90
CA ILE A 74 16.43 3.91 -5.81
C ILE A 74 17.54 2.91 -6.06
N GLU A 75 18.14 2.96 -7.24
CA GLU A 75 19.43 2.32 -7.49
C GLU A 75 20.43 3.07 -6.62
N LEU A 76 20.56 2.61 -5.37
CA LEU A 76 21.61 3.09 -4.51
C LEU A 76 22.93 2.62 -5.15
N PRO A 77 23.89 3.54 -5.34
CA PRO A 77 25.23 3.15 -5.76
C PRO A 77 25.75 2.06 -4.82
N SER A 78 26.43 1.06 -5.40
CA SER A 78 26.94 -0.06 -4.62
C SER A 78 27.86 0.47 -3.52
N PRO A 79 27.73 0.02 -2.25
CA PRO A 79 28.61 0.47 -1.16
C PRO A 79 30.10 0.33 -1.46
N ILE A 80 30.47 -0.58 -2.37
CA ILE A 80 31.85 -0.76 -2.84
C ILE A 80 32.38 0.48 -3.56
N GLU A 81 31.53 1.27 -4.21
CA GLU A 81 31.92 2.49 -4.91
C GLU A 81 32.42 3.58 -3.96
N GLY A 82 32.04 3.53 -2.68
CA GLY A 82 32.56 4.43 -1.64
C GLY A 82 33.84 3.93 -0.96
N LEU A 83 34.30 2.71 -1.28
CA LEU A 83 35.48 2.07 -0.69
C LEU A 83 36.65 1.93 -1.67
N LEU A 84 36.45 2.24 -2.95
CA LEU A 84 37.52 2.25 -3.95
C LEU A 84 38.23 3.60 -3.88
N ASP A 85 39.55 3.57 -3.69
CA ASP A 85 40.39 4.75 -3.87
C ASP A 85 40.36 5.18 -5.36
N ASP A 86 40.53 6.47 -5.65
CA ASP A 86 40.39 7.04 -7.00
C ASP A 86 41.27 6.33 -8.07
N GLN A 87 42.34 5.63 -7.66
CA GLN A 87 43.19 4.84 -8.55
C GLN A 87 42.52 3.53 -9.02
N ASP A 88 41.80 2.82 -8.15
CA ASP A 88 41.13 1.54 -8.50
C ASP A 88 39.91 1.73 -9.41
N ARG A 89 39.34 2.95 -9.43
CA ARG A 89 38.22 3.31 -10.29
C ARG A 89 38.65 3.47 -11.75
N SER A 90 39.85 4.03 -11.97
CA SER A 90 40.44 4.24 -13.30
C SER A 90 40.82 2.93 -14.00
N ASP A 91 41.28 1.93 -13.25
CA ASP A 91 41.68 0.63 -13.80
C ASP A 91 40.49 -0.21 -14.26
N ARG A 92 39.29 -0.01 -13.69
CA ARG A 92 38.06 -0.72 -14.10
C ARG A 92 37.37 -0.10 -15.31
N GLU A 93 37.48 1.22 -15.52
CA GLU A 93 36.91 1.89 -16.69
C GLU A 93 37.68 1.59 -18.00
N GLN A 94 38.94 1.15 -17.92
CA GLN A 94 39.75 0.83 -19.10
C GLN A 94 39.60 -0.62 -19.63
N VAL A 95 38.78 -1.46 -18.98
CA VAL A 95 38.59 -2.88 -19.36
C VAL A 95 37.17 -3.19 -19.88
N ALA A 96 36.36 -2.18 -20.18
CA ALA A 96 35.02 -2.31 -20.76
C ALA A 96 34.99 -2.00 -22.26
#